data_AF-A0A645BBR9-F1
#
_entry.id   AF-A0A645BBR9-F1
#
_cell.length_a   1.000
_cell.length_b   1.000
_cell.length_c   1.000
_cell.angle_alpha   90.00
_cell.angle_beta   90.00
_cell.angle_gamma   90.00
#
_symmetry.space_group_name_H-M   'P 1'
#
loop_
_entity.id
_entity.type
_entity.pdbx_description
1 polymer ?
#
loop_
_entity_poly.entity_id
_entity_poly.type
_entity_poly.pdbx_seq_one_letter_code
_entity_poly.pdbx_strand_id
1 'polypeptide(L)' 'MTLSKHGRSAVFLPQVAPEQNWDLPTTLTHLAMKAGLGPDDWREGAQFTVFEAVVCHEK' A
#
# COMPACT_ATOMS: atom_id res chain seq x y z
N MET A 1 -0.18 -2.45 -4.94
CA MET A 1 1.15 -1.85 -4.66
C MET A 1 1.77 -2.46 -3.40
N THR A 2 3.09 -2.56 -3.36
CA THR A 2 3.86 -2.93 -2.16
C THR A 2 4.73 -1.75 -1.71
N LEU A 3 5.01 -1.70 -0.42
CA LEU A 3 6.00 -0.83 0.21
C LEU A 3 7.01 -1.71 0.94
N SER A 4 8.30 -1.43 0.78
CA SER A 4 9.38 -2.04 1.56
C SER A 4 10.35 -0.98 2.10
N LYS A 5 10.71 -1.07 3.38
CA LYS A 5 11.70 -0.20 4.04
C LYS A 5 12.28 -0.90 5.26
N HIS A 6 13.61 -0.87 5.43
CA HIS A 6 14.31 -1.43 6.60
C HIS A 6 13.90 -2.87 7.00
N GLY A 7 13.72 -3.76 6.02
CA GLY A 7 13.28 -5.15 6.27
C GLY A 7 11.80 -5.31 6.64
N ARG A 8 11.03 -4.21 6.68
CA ARG A 8 9.57 -4.20 6.83
C ARG A 8 8.92 -4.08 5.47
N SER A 9 7.77 -4.74 5.29
CA SER A 9 7.02 -4.65 4.04
C SER A 9 5.52 -4.80 4.24
N ALA A 10 4.75 -4.20 3.34
CA ALA A 10 3.31 -4.37 3.26
C ALA A 10 2.82 -4.32 1.81
N VAL A 11 1.60 -4.84 1.62
CA VAL A 11 0.91 -4.87 0.34
C VAL A 11 -0.53 -4.38 0.48
N PHE A 12 -0.95 -3.58 -0.49
CA PHE A 12 -2.35 -3.30 -0.78
C PHE A 12 -2.70 -3.73 -2.19
N LEU A 13 -3.85 -4.40 -2.31
CA LEU A 13 -4.44 -4.73 -3.60
C LEU A 13 -5.02 -3.45 -4.24
N PRO A 14 -5.05 -3.37 -5.58
CA PRO A 14 -5.45 -2.16 -6.28
C PRO A 14 -6.88 -1.70 -5.97
N GLN A 15 -7.79 -2.60 -5.58
CA GLN A 15 -9.17 -2.25 -5.22
C GLN A 15 -9.31 -1.60 -3.83
N VAL A 16 -8.31 -1.72 -2.94
CA VAL A 16 -8.44 -1.24 -1.56
C VAL A 16 -8.58 0.28 -1.48
N ALA A 17 -7.77 1.02 -2.24
CA ALA A 17 -7.82 2.48 -2.26
C ALA A 17 -9.17 3.04 -2.74
N PRO A 18 -9.72 2.60 -3.89
CA PRO A 18 -11.04 3.07 -4.33
C PRO A 18 -12.19 2.59 -3.44
N GLU A 19 -12.15 1.37 -2.89
CA GLU A 19 -13.20 0.88 -1.97
C GLU A 19 -13.29 1.71 -0.69
N GLN A 20 -12.16 2.17 -0.17
CA GLN A 20 -12.09 3.00 1.03
C GLN A 20 -12.16 4.50 0.74
N ASN A 21 -12.26 4.88 -0.53
CA ASN A 21 -12.26 6.28 -0.97
C ASN A 21 -11.00 7.05 -0.48
N TRP A 22 -9.84 6.38 -0.52
CA TRP A 22 -8.56 6.96 -0.11
C TRP A 22 -7.83 7.58 -1.29
N ASP A 23 -7.39 8.82 -1.12
CA ASP A 23 -6.39 9.43 -2.00
C ASP A 23 -5.03 8.73 -1.88
N LEU A 24 -4.15 8.99 -2.85
CA LEU A 24 -2.79 8.45 -2.88
C LEU A 24 -2.01 8.65 -1.55
N PRO A 25 -1.90 9.87 -0.98
CA PRO A 25 -1.17 10.06 0.28
C PRO A 25 -1.80 9.30 1.45
N THR A 26 -3.13 9.23 1.54
CA THR A 26 -3.85 8.48 2.57
C THR A 26 -3.56 6.98 2.46
N THR A 27 -3.56 6.46 1.22
CA THR A 27 -3.23 5.05 0.95
C THR A 27 -1.80 4.73 1.35
N LEU A 28 -0.83 5.59 1.04
CA LEU A 28 0.58 5.39 1.37
C LEU A 28 0.84 5.46 2.88
N THR A 29 0.17 6.37 3.58
CA THR A 29 0.20 6.46 5.04
C THR A 29 -0.29 5.17 5.68
N HIS A 30 -1.45 4.66 5.25
CA HIS A 30 -2.00 3.41 5.77
C HIS A 30 -1.14 2.20 5.39
N LEU A 31 -0.50 2.22 4.22
CA LEU A 31 0.39 1.17 3.77
C LEU A 31 1.67 1.12 4.62
N ALA A 32 2.24 2.29 4.96
CA ALA A 32 3.39 2.40 5.85
C ALA A 32 3.04 1.89 7.26
N MET A 33 1.89 2.29 7.80
CA MET A 33 1.41 1.79 9.09
C MET A 33 1.21 0.27 9.07
N LYS A 34 0.67 -0.28 7.98
CA LYS A 34 0.52 -1.74 7.79
C LYS A 34 1.87 -2.47 7.72
N ALA A 35 2.91 -1.83 7.22
CA ALA A 35 4.28 -2.36 7.25
C ALA A 35 4.92 -2.28 8.65
N GLY A 36 4.25 -1.67 9.63
CA GLY A 36 4.84 -1.39 10.95
C GLY A 36 5.83 -0.23 10.92
N LEU A 37 5.70 0.69 9.96
CA LEU A 37 6.47 1.93 9.87
C LEU A 37 5.62 3.11 10.39
N GLY A 38 6.25 4.27 10.55
CA GLY A 38 5.54 5.51 10.83
C GLY A 38 4.62 5.94 9.69
N PRO A 39 3.62 6.80 9.95
CA PRO A 39 2.65 7.25 8.95
C PRO A 39 3.28 8.01 7.77
N ASP A 40 4.40 8.71 7.98
CA ASP A 40 5.12 9.44 6.93
C ASP A 40 6.40 8.76 6.46
N ASP A 41 6.70 7.55 6.96
CA ASP A 41 7.93 6.82 6.63
C ASP A 41 8.03 6.41 5.15
N TRP A 42 6.91 6.46 4.42
CA TRP A 42 6.85 6.20 2.99
C TRP A 42 7.47 7.33 2.14
N ARG A 43 7.64 8.54 2.68
CA ARG A 43 8.15 9.68 1.92
C ARG A 43 9.63 9.57 1.57
N GLU A 44 10.42 8.93 2.42
CA GLU A 44 11.87 8.83 2.26
C GLU A 44 12.39 7.41 2.51
N GLY A 45 13.22 6.93 1.57
CA GLY A 45 13.90 5.63 1.67
C GLY A 45 12.99 4.40 1.55
N ALA A 46 11.71 4.59 1.22
CA ALA A 46 10.78 3.50 0.92
C ALA A 46 10.87 3.08 -0.55
N GLN A 47 10.87 1.77 -0.79
CA GLN A 47 10.79 1.18 -2.12
C GLN A 47 9.34 0.78 -2.41
N PHE A 48 8.88 1.13 -3.60
CA PHE A 48 7.53 0.85 -4.04
C PHE A 48 7.53 -0.06 -5.25
N THR A 49 6.65 -1.05 -5.24
CA THR A 49 6.33 -1.84 -6.44
C THR A 49 4.85 -1.69 -6.76
N VAL A 50 4.55 -1.19 -7.95
CA VAL A 50 3.18 -1.11 -8.46
C VAL A 50 2.88 -2.35 -9.30
N PHE A 51 1.67 -2.86 -9.15
CA PHE A 51 1.19 -4.02 -9.89
C PHE A 51 -0.32 -3.89 -10.10
N GLU A 52 -0.80 -4.49 -11.18
CA GLU A 52 -2.21 -4.61 -11.51
C GLU A 52 -2.70 -6.01 -11.12
N ALA A 53 -3.98 -6.13 -10.78
CA ALA A 53 -4.60 -7.41 -10.45
C ALA A 53 -6.01 -7.48 -11.04
N VAL A 54 -6.36 -8.65 -11.57
CA VAL A 54 -7.73 -8.96 -11.99
C VAL A 54 -8.40 -9.74 -10.87
N VAL A 55 -9.48 -9.21 -10.31
CA VAL A 55 -10.24 -9.85 -9.23
C VAL A 55 -11.33 -10.72 -9.85
N CYS A 56 -11.29 -12.03 -9.56
CA CYS A 56 -12.31 -12.99 -9.99
C CYS A 56 -13.16 -13.42 -8.79
N HIS A 57 -14.48 -13.47 -8.96
CA HIS A 57 -15.42 -13.97 -7.95
C HIS A 57 -16.07 -15.26 -8.46
N GLU A 58 -16.26 -16.25 -7.57
CA GLU A 58 -17.00 -17.47 -7.87
C GLU A 58 -18.50 -17.17 -7.98
N LYS A 59 -19.21 -17.87 -8.87
CA LYS A 59 -20.65 -17.72 -9.13
C LYS A 59 -21.48 -18.69 -8.31
#